data_AF-A0AAJ0X9N4-F1
#
_entry.id   AF-A0AAJ0X9N4-F1
#
_cell.length_a   1.000
_cell.length_b   1.000
_cell.length_c   1.000
_cell.angle_alpha   90.00
_cell.angle_beta   90.00
_cell.angle_gamma   90.00
#
_symmetry.space_group_name_H-M   'P 1'
#
loop_
_entity.id
_entity.type
_entity.pdbx_description
1 polymer ?
#
loop_
_entity_poly.entity_id
_entity_poly.type
_entity_poly.pdbx_seq_one_letter_code
_entity_poly.pdbx_strand_id
1 'polypeptide(L)'
;MIDTAVSLQRSVSAWHGPSNSPAFRETLIDELEMLGPDHPALQPLLQAGLTQTSAVAESPLTFHLLSHREQDDRILAHLGVFYAGIIAGCSCADDPSPVDSLTEHCELRLEINVATGEARLTLLDSP
;
A
#
# COMPACT_ATOMS: atom_id res chain seq x y z
N MET A 1 -7.07 9.35 -17.46
CA MET A 1 -6.85 9.69 -16.04
C MET A 1 -7.20 8.44 -15.27
N ILE A 2 -6.19 7.73 -14.75
CA ILE A 2 -6.44 6.58 -13.88
C ILE A 2 -6.86 7.19 -12.55
N ASP A 3 -8.08 6.90 -12.13
CA ASP A 3 -8.57 7.32 -10.82
C ASP A 3 -7.88 6.43 -9.76
N THR A 4 -6.82 6.96 -9.16
CA THR A 4 -5.98 6.27 -8.15
C THR A 4 -6.60 6.39 -6.75
N ALA A 5 -7.90 6.66 -6.66
CA ALA A 5 -8.58 6.85 -5.38
C ALA A 5 -8.96 5.49 -4.77
N VAL A 6 -8.82 5.40 -3.45
CA VAL A 6 -9.20 4.25 -2.62
C VAL A 6 -10.26 4.72 -1.63
N SER A 7 -11.27 3.91 -1.35
CA SER A 7 -12.26 4.23 -0.31
C SER A 7 -11.90 3.53 1.00
N LEU A 8 -11.64 4.31 2.06
CA LEU A 8 -11.25 3.83 3.40
C LEU A 8 -12.28 4.22 4.46
N GLN A 9 -13.52 3.76 4.28
CA GLN A 9 -14.65 4.13 5.14
C GLN A 9 -14.48 3.60 6.56
N ARG A 10 -13.91 2.39 6.72
CA ARG A 10 -13.76 1.78 8.04
C ARG A 10 -12.69 2.53 8.82
N SER A 11 -11.61 2.93 8.16
CA SER A 11 -10.55 3.75 8.74
C SER A 11 -11.09 5.09 9.24
N VAL A 12 -11.88 5.81 8.43
CA VAL A 12 -12.52 7.06 8.87
C VAL A 12 -13.49 6.85 10.03
N SER A 13 -14.28 5.78 9.98
CA SER A 13 -15.19 5.42 11.08
C SER A 13 -14.43 5.14 12.38
N ALA A 14 -13.29 4.44 12.30
CA ALA A 14 -12.41 4.18 13.42
C ALA A 14 -11.71 5.44 13.93
N TRP A 15 -11.39 6.39 13.03
CA TRP A 15 -10.80 7.69 13.37
C TRP A 15 -11.76 8.55 14.22
N HIS A 16 -13.04 8.61 13.86
CA HIS A 16 -14.06 9.32 14.63
C HIS A 16 -14.50 8.59 15.92
N GLY A 17 -13.97 7.38 16.15
CA GLY A 17 -14.20 6.63 17.37
C GLY A 17 -13.61 7.29 18.61
N PRO A 18 -13.77 6.67 19.80
CA PRO A 18 -13.23 7.22 21.05
C PRO A 18 -11.70 7.42 20.95
N SER A 19 -11.23 8.56 21.46
CA SER A 19 -9.91 9.18 21.24
C SER A 19 -8.64 8.38 21.63
N ASN A 20 -8.77 7.11 22.01
CA ASN A 20 -7.65 6.25 22.43
C ASN A 20 -7.70 4.87 21.77
N SER A 21 -8.31 4.75 20.58
CA SER A 21 -8.53 3.45 19.95
C SER A 21 -7.34 3.04 19.05
N PRO A 22 -6.64 1.92 19.34
CA PRO A 22 -5.70 1.31 18.38
C PRO A 22 -6.40 0.85 17.09
N ALA A 23 -7.75 0.84 17.09
CA ALA A 23 -8.57 0.38 15.97
C ALA A 23 -8.31 1.14 14.67
N PHE A 24 -7.91 2.43 14.69
CA PHE A 24 -7.60 3.15 13.45
C PHE A 24 -6.46 2.47 12.70
N ARG A 25 -5.33 2.22 13.38
CA ARG A 25 -4.15 1.60 12.79
C ARG A 25 -4.47 0.21 12.26
N GLU A 26 -5.12 -0.61 13.06
CA GLU A 26 -5.46 -1.99 12.69
C GLU A 26 -6.44 -2.03 11.50
N THR A 27 -7.46 -1.17 11.53
CA THR A 27 -8.46 -1.08 10.46
C THR A 27 -7.85 -0.54 9.16
N LEU A 28 -6.95 0.44 9.25
CA LEU A 28 -6.26 0.99 8.09
C LEU A 28 -5.38 -0.06 7.40
N ILE A 29 -4.61 -0.82 8.18
CA ILE A 29 -3.75 -1.88 7.65
C ILE A 29 -4.62 -2.96 6.99
N ASP A 30 -5.68 -3.42 7.66
CA ASP A 30 -6.64 -4.39 7.12
C ASP A 30 -7.27 -3.92 5.79
N GLU A 31 -7.76 -2.68 5.73
CA GLU A 31 -8.35 -2.13 4.50
C GLU A 31 -7.36 -2.05 3.34
N LEU A 32 -6.11 -1.67 3.60
CA LEU A 32 -5.07 -1.58 2.57
C LEU A 32 -4.60 -2.96 2.08
N GLU A 33 -4.41 -3.91 2.99
CA GLU A 33 -3.99 -5.27 2.66
C GLU A 33 -5.05 -6.02 1.85
N MET A 34 -6.34 -5.77 2.10
CA MET A 34 -7.45 -6.34 1.34
C MET A 34 -7.52 -5.87 -0.13
N LEU A 35 -6.90 -4.73 -0.48
CA LEU A 35 -6.88 -4.26 -1.87
C LEU A 35 -6.04 -5.20 -2.76
N GLY A 36 -4.95 -5.74 -2.21
CA GLY A 36 -4.01 -6.60 -2.91
C GLY A 36 -3.05 -5.88 -3.85
N PRO A 37 -2.02 -6.58 -4.37
CA PRO A 37 -0.96 -6.02 -5.22
C PRO A 37 -1.47 -5.54 -6.59
N ASP A 38 -2.53 -6.16 -7.13
CA ASP A 38 -3.08 -5.86 -8.45
C ASP A 38 -4.10 -4.71 -8.46
N HIS A 39 -4.38 -4.10 -7.30
CA HIS A 39 -5.33 -3.01 -7.22
C HIS A 39 -4.85 -1.82 -8.08
N PRO A 40 -5.71 -1.21 -8.92
CA PRO A 40 -5.30 -0.17 -9.87
C PRO A 40 -4.70 1.08 -9.22
N ALA A 41 -5.01 1.34 -7.94
CA ALA A 41 -4.40 2.42 -7.17
C ALA A 41 -3.03 2.07 -6.58
N LEU A 42 -2.74 0.79 -6.35
CA LEU A 42 -1.50 0.32 -5.68
C LEU A 42 -0.48 -0.20 -6.67
N GLN A 43 -0.89 -1.04 -7.62
CA GLN A 43 -0.02 -1.67 -8.61
C GLN A 43 0.99 -0.70 -9.25
N PRO A 44 0.60 0.49 -9.76
CA PRO A 44 1.57 1.37 -10.41
C PRO A 44 2.58 1.97 -9.41
N LEU A 45 2.18 2.16 -8.15
CA LEU A 45 3.05 2.69 -7.10
C LEU A 45 4.05 1.62 -6.64
N LEU A 46 3.59 0.39 -6.44
CA LEU A 46 4.45 -0.76 -6.12
C LEU A 46 5.44 -1.03 -7.25
N GLN A 47 4.97 -1.02 -8.50
CA GLN A 47 5.82 -1.22 -9.68
C GLN A 47 6.89 -0.13 -9.83
N ALA A 48 6.55 1.13 -9.52
CA ALA A 48 7.50 2.24 -9.52
C ALA A 48 8.46 2.23 -8.32
N GLY A 49 8.08 1.58 -7.22
CA GLY A 49 8.89 1.46 -6.00
C GLY A 49 9.88 0.29 -6.01
N LEU A 50 9.92 -0.51 -7.07
CA LEU A 50 10.87 -1.62 -7.20
C LEU A 50 12.31 -1.10 -7.30
N THR A 51 13.22 -1.75 -6.58
CA THR A 51 14.64 -1.37 -6.57
C THR A 51 15.56 -2.51 -7.00
N GLN A 52 15.18 -3.76 -6.73
CA GLN A 52 16.00 -4.94 -6.98
C GLN A 52 15.43 -5.84 -8.08
N THR A 53 14.12 -5.77 -8.28
CA THR A 53 13.35 -6.62 -9.18
C THR A 53 12.69 -5.81 -10.29
N SER A 54 12.05 -6.48 -11.25
CA SER A 54 11.49 -5.82 -12.43
C SER A 54 9.97 -5.90 -12.53
N ALA A 55 9.32 -6.73 -11.72
CA ALA A 55 7.86 -6.84 -11.65
C ALA A 55 7.41 -7.15 -10.23
N VAL A 56 6.26 -6.59 -9.83
CA VAL A 56 5.57 -6.95 -8.58
C VAL A 56 5.03 -8.37 -8.69
N ALA A 57 5.21 -9.18 -7.66
CA ALA A 57 4.67 -10.53 -7.59
C ALA A 57 3.21 -10.52 -7.09
N GLU A 58 2.43 -11.53 -7.49
CA GLU A 58 1.08 -11.79 -6.97
C GLU A 58 1.18 -12.39 -5.55
N SER A 59 1.54 -11.57 -4.57
CA SER A 59 1.70 -11.97 -3.17
C SER A 59 1.06 -10.96 -2.22
N PRO A 60 0.66 -11.38 -1.01
CA PRO A 60 0.09 -10.46 -0.02
C PRO A 60 1.03 -9.29 0.27
N LEU A 61 0.44 -8.11 0.38
CA LEU A 61 1.13 -6.90 0.82
C LEU A 61 1.19 -6.90 2.36
N THR A 62 2.23 -6.33 2.93
CA THR A 62 2.31 -6.08 4.38
C THR A 62 2.50 -4.59 4.62
N PHE A 63 1.50 -3.96 5.22
CA PHE A 63 1.54 -2.52 5.48
C PHE A 63 1.94 -2.21 6.92
N HIS A 64 2.72 -1.14 7.08
CA HIS A 64 3.08 -0.59 8.37
C HIS A 64 2.82 0.91 8.41
N LEU A 65 1.97 1.33 9.35
CA LEU A 65 1.78 2.74 9.65
C LEU A 65 3.00 3.28 10.41
N LEU A 66 3.80 4.11 9.75
CA LEU A 66 5.02 4.74 10.31
C LEU A 66 4.67 5.98 11.12
N SER A 67 3.77 6.81 10.61
CA SER A 67 3.22 7.97 11.32
C SER A 67 1.89 8.39 10.72
N HIS A 68 1.09 9.13 11.47
CA HIS A 68 -0.09 9.81 10.95
C HIS A 68 -0.31 11.13 11.68
N ARG A 69 -1.01 12.05 11.02
CA ARG A 69 -1.48 13.31 11.62
C ARG A 69 -2.75 13.75 10.91
N GLU A 70 -3.56 14.54 11.60
CA GLU A 70 -4.67 15.26 10.97
C GLU A 70 -4.20 16.64 10.51
N GLN A 71 -4.63 17.05 9.32
CA GLN A 71 -4.38 18.38 8.77
C GLN A 71 -5.50 18.76 7.80
N ASP A 72 -6.15 19.90 8.00
CA ASP A 72 -7.16 20.47 7.08
C ASP A 72 -8.24 19.45 6.64
N ASP A 73 -8.91 18.81 7.60
CA ASP A 73 -9.93 17.76 7.35
C ASP A 73 -9.42 16.54 6.56
N ARG A 74 -8.11 16.28 6.66
CA ARG A 74 -7.47 15.10 6.08
C ARG A 74 -6.61 14.38 7.11
N ILE A 75 -6.58 13.06 7.00
CA ILE A 75 -5.58 12.24 7.68
C ILE A 75 -4.43 12.05 6.70
N LEU A 76 -3.25 12.51 7.10
CA LEU A 76 -2.00 12.31 6.38
C LEU A 76 -1.24 11.19 7.09
N ALA A 77 -1.18 10.03 6.45
CA ALA A 77 -0.46 8.87 6.94
C ALA A 77 0.79 8.59 6.10
N HIS A 78 1.86 8.22 6.78
CA HIS A 78 3.09 7.72 6.20
C HIS A 78 3.13 6.21 6.41
N LEU A 79 3.23 5.46 5.31
CA LEU A 79 3.17 4.02 5.30
C LEU A 79 4.47 3.45 4.74
N GLY A 80 4.98 2.38 5.35
CA GLY A 80 5.90 1.46 4.70
C GLY A 80 5.10 0.27 4.17
N VAL A 81 5.44 -0.24 2.99
CA VAL A 81 4.88 -1.46 2.44
C VAL A 81 5.99 -2.43 2.08
N PHE A 82 5.88 -3.66 2.58
CA PHE A 82 6.69 -4.79 2.14
C PHE A 82 5.89 -5.67 1.20
N TYR A 83 6.52 -6.09 0.11
CA TYR A 83 5.89 -6.88 -0.93
C TYR A 83 6.92 -7.72 -1.65
N ALA A 84 6.48 -8.73 -2.38
CA ALA A 84 7.37 -9.56 -3.18
C ALA A 84 7.50 -8.98 -4.59
N GLY A 85 8.72 -8.95 -5.11
CA GLY A 85 9.02 -8.69 -6.50
C GLY A 85 9.71 -9.89 -7.14
N ILE A 86 9.70 -9.96 -8.46
CA ILE A 86 10.37 -10.97 -9.28
C ILE A 86 11.19 -10.32 -10.38
N ILE A 87 12.28 -10.97 -10.78
CA ILE A 87 13.04 -10.58 -11.97
C ILE A 87 12.40 -11.27 -13.16
N ALA A 88 11.55 -10.55 -13.88
CA ALA A 88 10.88 -11.04 -15.07
C ALA A 88 11.89 -11.14 -16.22
N GLY A 89 12.49 -12.32 -16.40
CA GLY A 89 13.44 -12.53 -17.51
C GLY A 89 14.37 -13.72 -17.35
N CYS A 90 13.87 -14.93 -17.62
CA CYS A 90 14.58 -15.95 -18.40
C CYS A 90 13.57 -17.04 -18.79
N SER A 91 12.97 -16.90 -19.97
CA SER A 91 12.22 -17.97 -20.62
C SER A 91 13.21 -19.02 -21.14
N CYS A 92 13.72 -19.85 -20.24
CA CYS A 92 14.28 -21.16 -20.55
C CYS A 92 13.47 -22.17 -19.72
N ALA A 93 12.35 -22.58 -20.32
CA ALA A 93 11.40 -23.53 -19.77
C ALA A 93 12.06 -24.90 -19.53
N ASP A 94 12.01 -25.41 -18.28
CA ASP A 94 11.80 -26.83 -17.92
C ASP A 94 11.94 -27.11 -16.40
N ASP A 95 12.19 -26.09 -15.55
CA ASP A 95 12.34 -26.33 -14.11
C ASP A 95 11.07 -25.92 -13.31
N PRO A 96 10.42 -26.84 -12.58
CA PRO A 96 9.19 -26.57 -11.81
C PRO A 96 9.46 -25.84 -10.49
N SER A 97 10.67 -25.30 -10.27
CA SER A 97 10.96 -24.53 -9.08
C SER A 97 10.13 -23.24 -9.07
N PRO A 98 9.54 -22.89 -7.92
CA PRO A 98 8.82 -21.63 -7.79
C PRO A 98 9.74 -20.46 -8.15
N VAL A 99 9.19 -19.46 -8.84
CA VAL A 99 9.93 -18.25 -9.21
C VAL A 99 10.55 -17.64 -7.95
N ASP A 100 11.88 -17.48 -7.94
CA ASP A 100 12.56 -16.79 -6.86
C ASP A 100 12.00 -15.37 -6.75
N SER A 101 11.38 -15.08 -5.61
CA SER A 101 10.87 -13.76 -5.27
C SER A 101 11.78 -13.09 -4.25
N LEU A 102 11.95 -11.79 -4.39
CA LEU A 102 12.73 -10.97 -3.48
C LEU A 102 11.80 -10.02 -2.74
N THR A 103 12.05 -9.81 -1.45
CA THR A 103 11.33 -8.79 -0.68
C THR A 103 11.76 -7.40 -1.14
N GLU A 104 10.79 -6.63 -1.58
CA GLU A 104 10.88 -5.22 -1.91
C GLU A 104 10.20 -4.40 -0.81
N HIS A 105 10.58 -3.14 -0.74
CA HIS A 105 10.03 -2.19 0.22
C HIS A 105 9.95 -0.81 -0.42
N CYS A 106 8.82 -0.14 -0.24
CA CYS A 106 8.70 1.28 -0.54
C CYS A 106 7.86 2.02 0.50
N GLU A 107 7.96 3.34 0.49
CA GLU A 107 7.21 4.21 1.39
C GLU A 107 6.14 4.96 0.61
N LEU A 108 4.94 5.06 1.18
CA LEU A 108 3.78 5.69 0.56
C LEU A 108 3.24 6.79 1.48
N ARG A 109 2.81 7.89 0.86
CA ARG A 109 1.94 8.88 1.50
C ARG A 109 0.50 8.54 1.20
N LEU A 110 -0.30 8.42 2.24
CA LEU A 110 -1.73 8.28 2.17
C LEU A 110 -2.39 9.57 2.67
N GLU A 111 -3.31 10.10 1.87
CA GLU A 111 -4.16 11.23 2.23
C GLU A 111 -5.61 10.77 2.23
N ILE A 112 -6.28 10.80 3.38
CA ILE A 112 -7.68 10.41 3.52
C ILE A 112 -8.51 11.65 3.80
N ASN A 113 -9.56 11.89 3.03
CA ASN A 113 -10.56 12.89 3.36
C ASN A 113 -11.46 12.37 4.51
N VAL A 114 -11.47 13.06 5.65
CA VAL A 114 -12.19 12.57 6.85
C VAL A 114 -13.71 12.58 6.69
N ALA A 115 -14.27 13.41 5.83
CA ALA A 115 -15.70 13.48 5.62
C ALA A 115 -16.23 12.38 4.68
N THR A 116 -15.42 11.97 3.72
CA THR A 116 -15.85 11.10 2.61
C THR A 116 -15.18 9.74 2.59
N GLY A 117 -14.06 9.54 3.28
CA GLY A 117 -13.26 8.32 3.20
C GLY A 117 -12.52 8.13 1.86
N GLU A 118 -12.63 9.08 0.92
CA GLU A 118 -11.81 9.06 -0.30
C GLU A 118 -10.35 9.26 0.09
N ALA A 119 -9.49 8.37 -0.39
CA ALA A 119 -8.09 8.35 -0.07
C ALA A 119 -7.22 8.29 -1.34
N ARG A 120 -6.06 8.94 -1.29
CA ARG A 120 -5.08 8.94 -2.37
C ARG A 120 -3.73 8.48 -1.85
N LEU A 121 -3.10 7.60 -2.61
CA LEU A 121 -1.77 7.09 -2.34
C LEU A 121 -0.77 7.71 -3.30
N THR A 122 0.40 8.07 -2.79
CA THR A 122 1.51 8.60 -3.58
C THR A 122 2.78 7.91 -3.13
N LEU A 123 3.61 7.47 -4.08
CA LEU A 123 4.94 6.94 -3.78
C LEU A 123 5.81 8.07 -3.23
N LEU A 124 6.48 7.80 -2.11
CA LEU A 124 7.51 8.67 -1.59
C LEU A 124 8.84 8.17 -2.15
N ASP A 125 9.60 9.06 -2.79
CA ASP A 125 10.97 8.75 -3.16
C ASP A 125 11.76 8.38 -1.89
N SER A 126 12.38 7.21 -1.91
CA SER A 126 13.43 6.89 -0.95
C SER A 126 14.65 7.77 -1.32
N PRO A 127 15.26 8.48 -0.36
CA PRO A 127 16.34 9.43 -0.62
C PRO A 127 17.61 8.81 -1.22
#